data_AF-A0A4Y7XA87-F1
#
_entry.id   AF-A0A4Y7XA87-F1
#
_cell.length_a   1.000
_cell.length_b   1.000
_cell.length_c   1.000
_cell.angle_alpha   90.00
_cell.angle_beta   90.00
_cell.angle_gamma   90.00
#
_symmetry.space_group_name_H-M   'P 1'
#
loop_
_entity.id
_entity.type
_entity.pdbx_description
1 polymer ?
#
loop_
_entity_poly.entity_id
_entity_poly.type
_entity_poly.pdbx_seq_one_letter_code
_entity_poly.pdbx_strand_id
1 'polypeptide(L)'
;MSLEKKSTHVRLSPEIHERAKVLANIKGKDLAQYLAFLLEKEIVGEWHVLNLQAKSFERLGIGALVRDLSTEVWDGEGLAGNEQ
;
A
#
# COMPACT_ATOMS: atom_id res chain seq x y z
N MET A 1 8.73 16.92 9.17
CA MET A 1 8.93 15.47 9.30
C MET A 1 8.54 14.82 7.99
N SER A 2 9.50 14.53 7.11
CA SER A 2 9.23 13.80 5.86
C SER A 2 9.04 12.33 6.24
N LEU A 3 7.83 11.79 6.04
CA LEU A 3 7.62 10.34 6.09
C LEU A 3 8.59 9.71 5.07
N GLU A 4 9.53 8.89 5.53
CA GLU A 4 10.46 8.19 4.64
C GLU A 4 9.65 7.27 3.72
N LYS A 5 9.64 7.59 2.43
CA LYS A 5 8.93 6.78 1.44
C LYS A 5 9.80 5.58 1.08
N LYS A 6 9.32 4.37 1.37
CA LYS A 6 9.97 3.14 0.93
C LYS A 6 9.86 3.02 -0.60
N SER A 7 11.00 2.87 -1.28
CA SER A 7 11.05 2.68 -2.73
C SER A 7 10.66 1.25 -3.10
N THR A 8 9.71 1.09 -4.02
CA THR A 8 9.31 -0.23 -4.53
C THR A 8 9.62 -0.32 -6.02
N HIS A 9 10.35 -1.35 -6.45
CA HIS A 9 10.62 -1.60 -7.86
C HIS A 9 9.56 -2.52 -8.45
N VAL A 10 8.87 -2.08 -9.50
CA VAL A 10 7.76 -2.80 -10.12
C VAL A 10 8.07 -3.04 -11.59
N ARG A 11 7.77 -4.25 -12.09
CA ARG A 11 7.86 -4.59 -13.52
C ARG A 11 6.45 -4.58 -14.11
N LEU A 12 6.24 -3.75 -15.13
CA LEU A 12 4.99 -3.62 -15.86
C LEU A 12 5.15 -4.21 -17.27
N SER A 13 4.05 -4.66 -17.86
CA SER A 13 4.06 -5.01 -19.29
C SER A 13 4.34 -3.75 -20.12
N PRO A 14 5.01 -3.87 -21.29
CA PRO A 14 5.38 -2.72 -22.10
C PRO A 14 4.18 -1.85 -22.50
N GLU A 15 3.06 -2.48 -22.83
CA GLU A 15 1.83 -1.78 -23.19
C GLU A 15 1.27 -0.94 -22.04
N ILE A 16 1.21 -1.49 -20.83
CA ILE A 16 0.71 -0.78 -19.65
C ILE A 16 1.65 0.36 -19.26
N HIS A 17 2.96 0.14 -19.40
CA HIS A 17 3.95 1.18 -19.15
C HIS A 17 3.77 2.38 -20.08
N GLU A 18 3.56 2.16 -21.39
CA GLU A 18 3.31 3.25 -22.33
C GLU A 18 1.97 3.96 -22.06
N ARG A 19 0.91 3.21 -21.73
CA ARG A 19 -0.36 3.82 -21.30
C ARG A 19 -0.18 4.69 -20.05
N ALA A 20 0.59 4.22 -19.06
CA ALA A 20 0.87 4.97 -17.85
C ALA A 20 1.65 6.26 -18.12
N LYS A 21 2.61 6.25 -19.05
CA LYS A 21 3.32 7.46 -19.50
C LYS A 21 2.36 8.49 -20.08
N VAL A 22 1.49 8.06 -21.00
CA VAL A 22 0.50 8.96 -21.62
C VAL A 22 -0.41 9.57 -20.55
N LEU A 23 -0.90 8.76 -19.61
CA LEU A 23 -1.75 9.23 -18.52
C LEU A 23 -1.03 10.20 -17.58
N ALA A 24 0.23 9.90 -17.21
CA ALA A 24 1.05 10.78 -16.39
C ALA A 24 1.25 12.15 -17.06
N ASN A 25 1.56 12.15 -18.37
CA ASN A 25 1.71 13.36 -19.17
C ASN A 25 0.41 14.18 -19.22
N ILE A 26 -0.74 13.55 -19.45
CA ILE A 26 -2.06 14.23 -19.45
C ILE A 26 -2.36 14.86 -18.08
N LYS A 27 -1.93 14.21 -17.00
CA LYS A 27 -2.13 14.69 -15.62
C LYS A 27 -1.05 15.67 -15.16
N GLY A 28 -0.05 15.97 -15.99
CA GLY A 28 1.05 16.86 -15.65
C GLY A 28 1.88 16.37 -14.46
N LYS A 29 2.00 15.05 -14.29
CA LYS A 29 2.75 14.42 -13.19
C LYS A 29 3.94 13.65 -13.73
N ASP A 30 4.99 13.56 -12.94
CA ASP A 30 6.08 12.62 -13.20
C ASP A 30 5.55 11.18 -13.19
N LEU A 31 6.11 10.31 -14.05
CA LEU A 31 5.64 8.94 -14.22
C LEU A 31 5.73 8.15 -12.91
N ALA A 32 6.85 8.27 -12.17
CA ALA A 32 7.03 7.53 -10.93
C ALA A 32 6.06 8.02 -9.86
N GLN A 33 5.86 9.34 -9.76
CA GLN A 33 4.88 9.93 -8.85
C GLN A 33 3.44 9.51 -9.19
N TYR A 34 3.11 9.46 -10.49
CA TYR A 34 1.78 9.07 -10.95
C TYR A 34 1.52 7.57 -10.69
N LEU A 35 2.51 6.72 -10.94
CA LEU A 35 2.42 5.29 -10.65
C LEU A 35 2.32 5.02 -9.15
N ALA A 36 3.12 5.70 -8.33
CA ALA A 36 3.01 5.61 -6.87
C ALA A 36 1.60 6.01 -6.39
N PHE A 37 1.06 7.11 -6.91
CA PHE A 37 -0.30 7.54 -6.61
C PHE A 37 -1.36 6.50 -7.02
N LEU A 38 -1.24 5.91 -8.21
CA LEU A 38 -2.17 4.87 -8.66
C LEU A 38 -2.09 3.62 -7.78
N LEU A 39 -0.89 3.21 -7.40
CA LEU A 39 -0.65 2.05 -6.55
C LEU A 39 -1.20 2.26 -5.14
N GLU A 40 -0.95 3.41 -4.51
CA GLU A 40 -1.53 3.78 -3.22
C GLU A 40 -3.06 3.80 -3.28
N LYS A 41 -3.63 4.39 -4.35
CA LYS A 41 -5.08 4.44 -4.55
C LYS A 41 -5.69 3.03 -4.61
N GLU A 42 -5.06 2.12 -5.35
CA GLU A 42 -5.57 0.75 -5.49
C GLU A 42 -5.48 -0.02 -4.18
N ILE A 43 -4.36 0.09 -3.46
CA ILE A 43 -4.16 -0.56 -2.15
C ILE A 43 -5.21 -0.07 -1.15
N VAL A 44 -5.49 1.25 -1.11
CA VAL A 44 -6.54 1.80 -0.23
C VAL A 44 -7.92 1.27 -0.61
N GLY A 45 -8.19 1.10 -1.91
CA GLY A 45 -9.44 0.51 -2.40
C GLY A 45 -9.63 -0.94 -1.93
N GLU A 46 -8.62 -1.78 -2.16
CA GLU A 46 -8.61 -3.19 -1.71
C GLU A 46 -8.73 -3.29 -0.18
N TRP A 47 -7.98 -2.45 0.55
CA TRP A 47 -8.05 -2.38 2.01
C TRP A 47 -9.45 -2.01 2.50
N HIS A 48 -10.12 -1.07 1.83
CA HIS A 48 -11.47 -0.67 2.18
C HIS A 48 -12.46 -1.83 2.01
N VAL A 49 -12.40 -2.53 0.88
CA VAL A 49 -13.25 -3.69 0.60
C VAL A 49 -13.03 -4.78 1.65
N LEU A 50 -11.77 -5.08 1.97
CA LEU A 50 -11.40 -6.05 2.98
C LEU A 50 -11.95 -5.68 4.36
N ASN A 51 -11.86 -4.41 4.77
CA ASN A 51 -12.44 -3.93 6.03
C ASN A 51 -13.97 -4.11 6.09
N LEU A 52 -14.69 -3.87 5.00
CA LEU A 52 -16.13 -4.09 4.95
C LEU A 52 -16.49 -5.58 5.10
N GLN A 53 -15.69 -6.46 4.48
CA GLN A 53 -15.83 -7.90 4.61
C GLN A 53 -15.53 -8.35 6.04
N ALA A 54 -14.45 -7.84 6.64
CA ALA A 54 -14.06 -8.12 8.02
C ALA A 54 -15.17 -7.78 9.02
N LYS A 55 -15.76 -6.58 8.91
CA LYS A 55 -16.93 -6.18 9.71
C LYS A 55 -18.12 -7.11 9.52
N SER A 56 -18.28 -7.67 8.32
CA SER A 56 -19.36 -8.63 8.04
C SER A 56 -19.07 -9.99 8.68
N PHE A 57 -17.82 -10.45 8.69
CA PHE A 57 -17.39 -11.67 9.38
C PHE A 57 -17.49 -11.56 10.91
N GLU A 58 -17.14 -10.40 11.47
CA GLU A 58 -17.30 -10.11 12.89
C GLU A 58 -18.77 -10.23 13.33
N ARG A 59 -19.71 -9.67 12.55
CA ARG A 59 -21.16 -9.82 12.80
C ARG A 59 -21.66 -11.26 12.72
N LEU A 60 -20.97 -12.13 12.00
CA LEU A 60 -21.27 -13.55 11.88
C LEU A 60 -20.55 -14.41 12.94
N GLY A 61 -19.81 -13.79 13.87
CA GLY A 61 -19.07 -14.48 14.93
C GLY A 61 -17.74 -15.09 14.48
N ILE A 62 -17.26 -14.79 13.26
CA ILE A 62 -16.02 -15.32 12.68
C ILE A 62 -14.89 -14.30 12.93
N GLY A 63 -14.59 -14.03 14.19
CA GLY A 63 -13.63 -13.00 14.61
C GLY A 63 -12.15 -13.36 14.34
N ALA A 64 -11.82 -14.63 14.14
CA ALA A 64 -10.44 -15.08 13.95
C ALA A 64 -9.79 -14.52 12.67
N LEU A 65 -10.56 -14.27 11.61
CA LEU A 65 -10.06 -13.70 10.34
C LEU A 65 -9.77 -12.19 10.42
N VAL A 66 -10.27 -11.50 11.44
CA VAL A 66 -10.13 -10.03 11.60
C VAL A 66 -8.77 -9.66 12.21
N ARG A 67 -8.15 -10.57 12.98
CA ARG A 67 -6.92 -10.32 13.74
C ARG A 67 -5.70 -10.05 12.86
N ASP A 68 -5.68 -10.59 11.64
CA ASP A 68 -4.56 -10.43 10.69
C ASP A 68 -4.65 -9.12 9.88
N LEU A 69 -5.68 -8.29 10.11
CA LEU A 69 -5.91 -7.02 9.42
C LEU A 69 -5.25 -5.81 10.10
N SER A 70 -4.32 -6.02 11.03
CA SER A 70 -3.55 -4.91 11.59
C SER A 70 -2.46 -4.47 10.62
N THR A 71 -2.57 -3.25 10.08
CA THR A 71 -1.53 -2.58 9.29
C THR A 71 -0.65 -1.67 10.13
N GLU A 72 -0.68 -1.80 11.46
CA GLU A 72 0.21 -1.05 12.34
C GLU A 72 1.66 -1.43 12.00
N VAL A 73 2.39 -0.48 11.41
CA VAL A 73 3.84 -0.59 11.24
C VAL A 73 4.44 -0.28 12.60
N TRP A 74 4.91 -1.32 13.29
CA TRP A 74 5.76 -1.12 14.46
C TRP A 74 7.09 -0.57 13.93
N ASP A 75 7.31 0.74 14.09
CA ASP A 75 8.63 1.32 13.90
C ASP A 75 9.53 0.72 14.99
N GLY A 76 10.20 -0.38 14.65
CA GLY A 76 11.16 -1.07 15.49
C GLY A 76 12.43 -0.25 15.60
N GLU A 77 12.34 0.93 16.21
CA GLU A 77 13.51 1.69 16.61
C GLU A 77 14.11 1.04 17.87
N GLY A 78 15.13 0.22 17.64
CA GLY A 78 16.32 0.16 18.48
C GLY A 78 16.17 -0.34 19.91
N LEU A 79 16.13 -1.66 20.09
CA LEU A 79 16.82 -2.30 21.22
C LEU A 79 17.98 -3.16 20.69
N ALA A 80 18.95 -2.51 20.04
CA ALA A 80 20.30 -3.05 19.98
C ALA A 80 20.97 -2.78 21.34
N GLY A 81 20.51 -3.50 22.36
CA GLY A 81 21.19 -3.61 23.63
C GLY A 81 22.41 -4.50 23.47
N ASN A 82 23.58 -3.86 23.51
CA ASN A 82 24.72 -4.28 24.31
C ASN A 82 25.14 -5.77 24.23
N GLU A 83 25.98 -6.13 23.25
CA GLU A 83 26.96 -7.22 23.43
C GLU A 83 28.31 -6.85 22.78
N GLN A 84 29.30 -6.67 23.68
CA GLN A 84 30.76 -6.62 23.52
C GLN A 84 31.44 -5.32 23.09
#